data_AF-A0A7X9B8P6-F1
#
_entry.id   AF-A0A7X9B8P6-F1
#
_cell.length_a   1.000
_cell.length_b   1.000
_cell.length_c   1.000
_cell.angle_alpha   90.00
_cell.angle_beta   90.00
_cell.angle_gamma   90.00
#
_symmetry.space_group_name_H-M   'P 1'
#
loop_
_entity.id
_entity.type
_entity.pdbx_description
1 polymer ?
#
loop_
_entity_poly.entity_id
_entity_poly.type
_entity_poly.pdbx_seq_one_letter_code
_entity_poly.pdbx_strand_id
1 'polypeptide(L)'
;MYGLFMIEPYGSLILDGFKSYDARSYSTNIRGKIAIIDSKTHLIKGYVTLTDVKEISFKEYVVWHNDAYKDFEIVNNQPSKKYYAWILEKPIKENKKIKVQRLSRNPWINLEGLNENA
;
A
#
# COMPACT_ATOMS: atom_id res chain seq x y z
N MET A 1 14.03 6.13 -4.18
CA MET A 1 12.92 5.96 -3.20
C MET A 1 11.67 5.53 -3.95
N TYR A 2 10.85 4.60 -3.43
CA TYR A 2 9.61 4.18 -4.09
C TYR A 2 8.37 4.87 -3.53
N GLY A 3 7.33 4.98 -4.35
CA GLY A 3 5.99 5.38 -3.96
C GLY A 3 4.97 4.28 -4.21
N LEU A 4 4.04 4.11 -3.29
CA LEU A 4 2.95 3.16 -3.35
C LEU A 4 1.61 3.90 -3.53
N PHE A 5 0.93 3.65 -4.63
CA PHE A 5 -0.43 4.11 -4.85
C PHE A 5 -1.40 3.26 -4.01
N MET A 6 -2.12 3.91 -3.09
CA MET A 6 -3.12 3.29 -2.24
C MET A 6 -4.47 3.98 -2.40
N ILE A 7 -5.54 3.21 -2.37
CA ILE A 7 -6.90 3.76 -2.37
C ILE A 7 -7.28 4.15 -0.93
N GLU A 8 -8.07 5.21 -0.79
CA GLU A 8 -8.67 5.55 0.50
C GLU A 8 -9.78 4.53 0.85
N PRO A 9 -10.00 4.22 2.14
CA PRO A 9 -9.36 4.83 3.32
C PRO A 9 -8.02 4.19 3.72
N TYR A 10 -7.53 3.17 3.02
CA TYR A 10 -6.39 2.35 3.46
C TYR A 10 -5.09 3.14 3.65
N GLY A 11 -4.78 4.05 2.72
CA GLY A 11 -3.61 4.91 2.83
C GLY A 11 -3.63 5.77 4.10
N SER A 12 -4.77 6.42 4.39
CA SER A 12 -4.95 7.18 5.63
C SER A 12 -4.89 6.27 6.87
N LEU A 13 -5.56 5.12 6.87
CA LEU A 13 -5.53 4.19 8.01
C LEU A 13 -4.12 3.73 8.36
N ILE A 14 -3.24 3.55 7.37
CA ILE A 14 -1.82 3.22 7.60
C ILE A 14 -1.07 4.41 8.20
N LEU A 15 -1.22 5.59 7.61
CA LEU A 15 -0.53 6.80 8.07
C LEU A 15 -1.02 7.28 9.45
N ASP A 16 -2.23 6.92 9.83
CA ASP A 16 -2.84 7.16 11.13
C ASP A 16 -2.42 6.11 12.17
N GLY A 17 -1.75 5.04 11.76
CA GLY A 17 -1.30 3.94 12.64
C GLY A 17 -2.37 2.90 12.95
N PHE A 18 -3.56 2.98 12.35
CA PHE A 18 -4.63 1.99 12.53
C PHE A 18 -4.36 0.67 11.78
N LYS A 19 -3.55 0.71 10.70
CA LYS A 19 -3.11 -0.47 9.95
C LYS A 19 -1.59 -0.50 9.86
N SER A 20 -0.98 -1.61 10.27
CA SER A 20 0.48 -1.80 10.30
C SER A 20 1.04 -2.56 9.09
N TYR A 21 0.19 -2.96 8.15
CA TYR A 21 0.59 -3.64 6.93
C TYR A 21 -0.40 -3.40 5.79
N ASP A 22 0.05 -3.62 4.56
CA ASP A 22 -0.78 -3.65 3.35
C ASP A 22 -0.95 -5.09 2.86
N ALA A 23 -2.20 -5.56 2.73
CA ALA A 23 -2.49 -6.93 2.34
C ALA A 23 -2.57 -7.05 0.81
N ARG A 24 -1.74 -7.93 0.22
CA ARG A 24 -1.63 -8.09 -1.25
C ARG A 24 -1.67 -9.56 -1.64
N SER A 25 -2.09 -9.82 -2.88
CA SER A 25 -2.08 -11.16 -3.48
C SER A 25 -0.74 -11.52 -4.14
N TYR A 26 0.30 -10.71 -3.91
CA TYR A 26 1.65 -10.90 -4.44
C TYR A 26 2.70 -10.29 -3.49
N SER A 27 3.93 -10.80 -3.57
CA SER A 27 5.06 -10.34 -2.75
C SER A 27 5.79 -9.13 -3.38
N THR A 28 6.68 -8.49 -2.64
CA THR A 28 7.56 -7.42 -3.14
C THR A 28 8.96 -7.51 -2.52
N ASN A 29 9.96 -7.14 -3.32
CA ASN A 29 11.36 -7.03 -2.89
C ASN A 29 11.73 -5.60 -2.44
N ILE A 30 10.82 -4.63 -2.58
CA ILE A 30 11.05 -3.25 -2.13
C ILE A 30 11.22 -3.23 -0.60
N ARG A 31 12.17 -2.44 -0.11
CA ARG A 31 12.43 -2.23 1.32
C ARG A 31 12.81 -0.77 1.59
N GLY A 32 12.67 -0.35 2.84
CA GLY A 32 13.05 0.99 3.30
C GLY A 32 11.92 2.02 3.20
N LYS A 33 12.30 3.30 3.23
CA LYS A 33 11.33 4.41 3.20
C LYS A 33 10.60 4.46 1.86
N ILE A 34 9.27 4.52 1.91
CA ILE A 34 8.40 4.69 0.75
C ILE A 34 7.37 5.80 0.98
N ALA A 35 6.90 6.43 -0.09
CA ALA A 35 5.78 7.37 -0.05
C ALA A 35 4.44 6.62 -0.17
N ILE A 36 3.43 7.06 0.59
CA ILE A 36 2.04 6.67 0.39
C ILE A 36 1.37 7.73 -0.49
N ILE A 37 0.86 7.31 -1.64
CA ILE A 37 0.26 8.19 -2.66
C ILE A 37 -1.22 7.83 -2.79
N ASP A 38 -2.09 8.84 -2.69
CA ASP A 38 -3.51 8.66 -2.95
C ASP A 38 -3.75 8.29 -4.42
N SER A 39 -4.40 7.15 -4.68
CA SER A 39 -4.63 6.63 -6.03
C SER A 39 -5.59 7.45 -6.89
N LYS A 40 -6.40 8.33 -6.28
CA LYS A 40 -7.37 9.21 -6.94
C LYS A 40 -6.80 10.61 -7.16
N THR A 41 -6.17 11.19 -6.15
CA THR A 41 -5.64 12.57 -6.22
C THR A 41 -4.19 12.64 -6.71
N HIS A 42 -3.48 11.51 -6.63
CA HIS A 42 -2.05 11.36 -6.91
C HIS A 42 -1.16 12.25 -6.03
N LEU A 43 -1.65 12.66 -4.87
CA LEU A 43 -0.88 13.42 -3.89
C LEU A 43 -0.15 12.46 -2.95
N ILE A 44 1.10 12.78 -2.61
CA ILE A 44 1.79 12.16 -1.49
C ILE A 44 1.05 12.56 -0.22
N LYS A 45 0.63 11.57 0.57
CA LYS A 45 -0.08 11.73 1.84
C LYS A 45 0.83 11.60 3.06
N GLY A 46 2.00 11.00 2.85
CA GLY A 46 2.95 10.71 3.90
C GLY A 46 3.93 9.63 3.49
N TYR A 47 4.65 9.12 4.47
CA TYR A 47 5.71 8.14 4.29
C TYR A 47 5.59 7.03 5.33
N VAL A 48 6.07 5.84 4.97
CA VAL A 48 6.25 4.70 5.88
C VAL A 48 7.57 4.03 5.56
N THR A 49 8.01 3.12 6.43
CA THR A 49 9.12 2.21 6.16
C THR A 49 8.58 0.82 5.90
N LEU A 50 8.80 0.26 4.71
CA LEU A 50 8.48 -1.13 4.41
C LEU A 50 9.64 -2.01 4.88
N THR A 51 9.43 -2.73 5.98
CA THR A 51 10.49 -3.48 6.68
C THR A 51 10.53 -4.95 6.29
N ASP A 52 9.38 -5.56 6.04
CA ASP A 52 9.28 -7.01 5.80
C ASP A 52 8.07 -7.38 4.93
N VAL A 53 8.05 -8.62 4.44
CA VAL A 53 6.92 -9.23 3.74
C VAL A 53 6.68 -10.62 4.31
N LYS A 54 5.48 -10.86 4.84
CA LYS A 54 5.08 -12.14 5.44
C LYS A 54 3.95 -12.76 4.64
N GLU A 55 4.00 -14.06 4.41
CA GLU A 55 2.85 -14.80 3.87
C GLU A 55 1.73 -14.80 4.92
N ILE A 56 0.49 -14.53 4.50
CA ILE A 56 -0.70 -14.54 5.33
C ILE A 56 -1.77 -15.47 4.74
N SER A 57 -2.66 -15.96 5.58
CA SER A 57 -3.80 -16.75 5.12
C SER A 57 -4.78 -15.91 4.30
N PHE A 58 -5.60 -16.59 3.49
CA PHE A 58 -6.70 -15.94 2.78
C PHE A 58 -7.68 -15.25 3.76
N LYS A 59 -7.94 -15.87 4.91
CA LYS A 59 -8.81 -15.30 5.96
C LYS A 59 -8.26 -13.97 6.47
N GLU A 60 -6.97 -13.89 6.76
CA GLU A 60 -6.33 -12.62 7.18
C GLU A 60 -6.40 -11.56 6.07
N TYR A 61 -6.17 -11.95 4.82
CA TYR A 61 -6.30 -11.06 3.66
C TYR A 61 -7.71 -10.46 3.56
N VAL A 62 -8.77 -11.26 3.71
CA VAL A 62 -10.16 -10.79 3.65
C VAL A 62 -10.49 -9.89 4.83
N VAL A 63 -10.17 -10.32 6.05
CA VAL A 63 -10.40 -9.52 7.27
C VAL A 63 -9.73 -8.16 7.18
N TRP A 64 -8.52 -8.09 6.60
CA TRP A 64 -7.83 -6.82 6.42
C TRP A 64 -8.58 -5.86 5.47
N HIS A 65 -9.23 -6.38 4.43
CA HIS A 65 -10.01 -5.61 3.45
C HIS A 65 -11.46 -5.33 3.88
N ASN A 66 -11.83 -5.70 5.11
CA ASN A 66 -13.19 -5.68 5.64
C ASN A 66 -14.18 -6.58 4.87
N ASP A 67 -15.38 -6.70 5.45
CA ASP A 67 -16.49 -7.54 4.98
C ASP A 67 -17.00 -7.24 3.57
N ALA A 68 -16.65 -6.09 2.98
CA ALA A 68 -16.97 -5.79 1.58
C ALA A 68 -16.30 -6.79 0.59
N TYR A 69 -15.29 -7.53 1.05
CA TYR A 69 -14.65 -8.61 0.30
C TYR A 69 -15.21 -10.01 0.64
N LYS A 70 -16.25 -10.14 1.47
CA LYS A 70 -16.89 -11.44 1.78
C LYS A 70 -17.47 -12.11 0.54
N ASP A 71 -18.07 -11.36 -0.37
CA ASP A 71 -18.57 -11.93 -1.64
C ASP A 71 -17.44 -12.46 -2.53
N PHE A 72 -16.20 -12.00 -2.30
CA PHE A 72 -14.99 -12.51 -2.95
C PHE A 72 -14.54 -13.87 -2.36
N GLU A 73 -14.96 -14.22 -1.12
CA GLU A 73 -14.66 -15.51 -0.46
C GLU A 73 -15.20 -16.70 -1.25
N ILE A 74 -16.38 -16.55 -1.86
CA ILE A 74 -17.09 -17.64 -2.53
C ILE A 74 -16.46 -17.95 -3.91
N VAL A 75 -15.92 -16.94 -4.59
CA VAL A 75 -15.51 -17.06 -6.00
C VAL A 75 -14.00 -17.32 -6.17
N ASN A 76 -13.17 -16.90 -5.21
CA ASN A 76 -11.71 -16.81 -5.42
C ASN A 76 -10.84 -17.55 -4.40
N ASN A 77 -11.42 -18.38 -3.52
CA ASN A 77 -10.62 -19.25 -2.66
C ASN A 77 -9.96 -20.36 -3.48
N GLN A 78 -8.81 -20.04 -4.07
CA GLN A 78 -7.97 -20.98 -4.80
C GLN A 78 -6.87 -21.47 -3.84
N PRO A 79 -6.80 -22.79 -3.53
CA PRO A 79 -5.86 -23.33 -2.55
C PRO A 79 -4.38 -23.01 -2.84
N SER A 80 -4.03 -22.78 -4.10
CA SER A 80 -2.65 -22.46 -4.53
C SER A 80 -2.30 -20.98 -4.46
N LYS A 81 -3.27 -20.10 -4.21
CA LYS A 81 -3.04 -18.66 -4.22
C LYS A 81 -2.47 -18.18 -2.88
N LYS A 82 -1.36 -17.46 -2.96
CA LYS A 82 -0.68 -16.90 -1.81
C LYS A 82 -1.05 -15.44 -1.59
N TYR A 83 -1.05 -15.03 -0.33
CA TYR A 83 -1.30 -13.67 0.10
C TYR A 83 -0.19 -13.20 1.02
N TYR A 84 0.03 -11.90 1.06
CA TYR A 84 1.17 -11.32 1.72
C TYR A 84 0.77 -10.07 2.50
N ALA A 85 1.32 -9.92 3.68
CA ALA A 85 1.34 -8.68 4.44
C ALA A 85 2.67 -7.97 4.20
N TRP A 86 2.63 -6.79 3.58
CA TRP A 86 3.78 -5.91 3.50
C TRP A 86 3.82 -5.08 4.78
N ILE A 87 4.81 -5.31 5.65
CA ILE A 87 4.90 -4.69 6.97
C ILE A 87 5.35 -3.23 6.83
N LEU A 88 4.53 -2.32 7.35
CA LEU A 88 4.71 -0.87 7.23
C LEU A 88 4.85 -0.25 8.63
N GLU A 89 5.99 0.37 8.87
CA GLU A 89 6.33 0.96 10.16
C GLU A 89 6.64 2.44 10.06
N LYS A 90 6.67 3.12 11.21
CA LYS A 90 7.06 4.53 11.34
C LYS A 90 6.28 5.46 10.39
N PRO A 91 4.94 5.46 10.46
CA PRO A 91 4.13 6.34 9.63
C PRO A 91 4.43 7.81 9.93
N ILE A 92 4.61 8.60 8.88
CA ILE A 92 4.80 10.05 8.94
C ILE A 92 3.78 10.67 8.00
N LYS A 93 2.82 11.44 8.54
CA LYS A 93 1.87 12.21 7.73
C LYS A 93 2.55 13.43 7.12
N GLU A 94 2.18 13.74 5.89
CA GLU A 94 2.65 14.92 5.17
C GLU A 94 1.43 15.68 4.62
N ASN A 95 1.40 16.99 4.84
CA ASN A 95 0.31 17.85 4.36
C ASN A 95 0.68 18.62 3.08
N LYS A 96 1.93 18.48 2.60
CA LYS A 96 2.37 19.07 1.35
C LYS A 96 1.64 18.47 0.17
N LYS A 97 1.24 19.33 -0.78
CA LYS A 97 0.54 18.93 -2.00
C LYS A 97 1.54 18.52 -3.10
N ILE A 98 2.40 17.55 -2.82
CA ILE A 98 3.32 17.01 -3.83
C ILE A 98 2.54 16.03 -4.70
N LYS A 99 2.35 16.38 -5.97
CA LYS A 99 1.61 15.55 -6.93
C LYS A 99 2.57 14.69 -7.74
N VAL A 100 2.26 13.40 -7.84
CA VAL A 100 3.04 12.42 -8.60
C VAL A 100 2.33 12.15 -9.92
N GLN A 101 3.08 12.18 -11.02
CA GLN A 101 2.54 11.76 -12.32
C GLN A 101 2.48 10.23 -12.37
N ARG A 102 1.28 9.67 -12.51
CA ARG A 102 1.09 8.23 -12.64
C ARG A 102 1.37 7.79 -14.08
N LEU A 103 2.46 7.05 -14.27
CA LEU A 103 2.91 6.59 -15.59
C LEU A 103 2.27 5.27 -16.02
N SER A 104 1.78 4.46 -15.08
CA SER A 104 1.17 3.16 -15.38
C SER A 104 0.14 2.73 -14.33
N ARG A 105 -0.54 1.61 -14.60
CA ARG A 105 -1.43 0.96 -13.63
C ARG A 105 -0.68 0.26 -12.49
N ASN A 106 0.64 0.10 -12.58
CA ASN A 106 1.45 -0.47 -11.52
C ASN A 106 1.25 0.33 -10.21
N PRO A 107 0.99 -0.33 -9.07
CA PRO A 107 0.88 0.36 -7.78
C PRO A 107 2.19 0.97 -7.30
N TRP A 108 3.33 0.53 -7.85
CA TRP A 108 4.64 1.09 -7.54
C TRP A 108 5.10 2.11 -8.57
N ILE A 109 5.80 3.14 -8.09
CA ILE A 109 6.54 4.09 -8.91
C ILE A 109 7.90 4.36 -8.28
N ASN A 110 8.96 4.45 -9.10
CA ASN A 110 10.24 4.96 -8.64
C ASN A 110 10.16 6.50 -8.60
N LEU A 111 10.46 7.09 -7.47
CA LEU A 111 10.45 8.54 -7.23
C LEU A 111 11.84 9.18 -7.35
N GLU A 112 12.85 8.42 -7.78
CA GLU A 112 14.16 8.98 -8.10
C GLU A 112 14.05 10.04 -9.21
N GLY A 113 14.58 11.23 -8.95
CA GLY A 113 14.52 12.36 -9.88
C GLY A 113 13.22 13.18 -9.85
N LEU A 114 12.26 12.87 -8.96
CA LEU A 114 11.20 13.83 -8.65
C LEU A 114 11.82 14.98 -7.86
N ASN A 115 12.16 16.05 -8.58
CA ASN A 115 12.63 17.29 -7.98
C ASN A 115 11.52 17.86 -7.08
N GLU A 116 11.80 18.01 -5.78
CA GLU A 116 10.90 18.61 -4.79
C GLU A 116 10.69 20.14 -4.98
N ASN A 117 11.11 20.69 -6.13
CA ASN A 117 11.16 22.12 -6.42
C ASN A 117 10.18 22.54 -7.52
N ALA A 118 8.88 22.23 -7.36
CA ALA A 118 7.81 22.81 -8.18
C ALA A 118 6.78 23.51 -7.29
#